data_AF-A0A944JQ30-F1
#
_entry.id   AF-A0A944JQ30-F1
#
_cell.length_a   1.000
_cell.length_b   1.000
_cell.length_c   1.000
_cell.angle_alpha   90.00
_cell.angle_beta   90.00
_cell.angle_gamma   90.00
#
_symmetry.space_group_name_H-M   'P 1'
#
loop_
_entity.id
_entity.type
_entity.pdbx_description
1 polymer ?
#
loop_
_entity_poly.entity_id
_entity_poly.type
_entity_poly.pdbx_seq_one_letter_code
_entity_poly.pdbx_strand_id
1 'polypeptide(L)'
;MSTALRPPSAPRTPAAPGPAPARAPEPPRRRAFAGRAPARPTAAATVHSISAATTVLLSLVAIGAALHEPILIPPLAASAALVHSAPTLPLAQPRGVVIGHLLGAAVGYGVLALAGSSAWAAAVAAGVTLALVMAARTPHSPACATAVVVVLQSPAPARFVPLLFGSTVLIVLTGYAASRVRRKAPRYPAYWW
;
A
#
# COMPACT_ATOMS: atom_id res chain seq x y z
N MET A 1 24.38 65.61 -60.26
CA MET A 1 23.21 65.82 -59.37
C MET A 1 23.62 65.40 -57.96
N SER A 2 23.91 66.39 -57.13
CA SER A 2 24.34 66.26 -55.73
C SER A 2 23.11 66.47 -54.85
N THR A 3 22.75 65.50 -54.02
CA THR A 3 21.65 65.64 -53.06
C THR A 3 22.20 65.37 -51.67
N ALA A 4 22.35 66.45 -50.91
CA ALA A 4 22.92 66.50 -49.57
C ALA A 4 22.02 65.79 -48.54
N LEU A 5 22.66 65.01 -47.66
CA LEU A 5 22.05 64.31 -46.55
C LEU A 5 21.74 65.28 -45.39
N ARG A 6 20.51 65.22 -44.87
CA ARG A 6 19.99 66.02 -43.75
C ARG A 6 20.59 65.54 -42.40
N PRO A 7 20.97 66.45 -41.47
CA PRO A 7 21.50 66.04 -40.17
C PRO A 7 20.40 65.52 -39.21
N PRO A 8 20.74 64.63 -38.27
CA PRO A 8 19.78 63.95 -37.40
C PRO A 8 19.23 64.84 -36.27
N SER A 9 17.94 64.68 -35.97
CA SER A 9 17.21 65.36 -34.90
C SER A 9 17.58 64.82 -33.51
N ALA A 10 17.78 65.74 -32.55
CA ALA A 10 18.11 65.40 -31.16
C ALA A 10 16.98 64.63 -30.44
N PRO A 11 17.30 63.67 -29.55
CA PRO A 11 16.30 62.85 -28.87
C PRO A 11 15.59 63.64 -27.76
N ARG A 12 14.25 63.57 -27.72
CA ARG A 12 13.41 64.09 -26.63
C ARG A 12 13.44 63.11 -25.46
N THR A 13 13.85 63.56 -24.28
CA THR A 13 13.79 62.75 -23.04
C THR A 13 12.32 62.60 -22.60
N PRO A 14 11.78 61.38 -22.43
CA PRO A 14 10.44 61.20 -21.89
C PRO A 14 10.41 61.51 -20.39
N ALA A 15 9.36 62.20 -19.94
CA ALA A 15 9.11 62.50 -18.53
C ALA A 15 8.96 61.22 -17.70
N ALA A 16 9.46 61.23 -16.48
CA ALA A 16 9.43 60.08 -15.58
C ALA A 16 7.99 59.65 -15.24
N PRO A 17 7.68 58.34 -15.24
CA PRO A 17 6.36 57.84 -14.87
C PRO A 17 6.09 58.07 -13.37
N GLY A 18 4.89 58.55 -13.06
CA GLY A 18 4.42 58.72 -11.67
C GLY A 18 4.33 57.40 -10.90
N PRO A 19 4.31 57.44 -9.56
CA PRO A 19 4.30 56.23 -8.74
C PRO A 19 3.05 55.40 -9.01
N ALA A 20 3.26 54.11 -9.30
CA ALA A 20 2.19 53.16 -9.58
C ALA A 20 1.28 52.97 -8.35
N PRO A 21 -0.05 52.85 -8.54
CA PRO A 21 -0.97 52.61 -7.43
C PRO A 21 -0.63 51.27 -6.74
N ALA A 22 -0.63 51.29 -5.41
CA ALA A 22 -0.34 50.12 -4.58
C ALA A 22 -1.27 48.95 -4.95
N ARG A 23 -0.68 47.82 -5.35
CA ARG A 23 -1.44 46.59 -5.64
C ARG A 23 -2.21 46.16 -4.39
N ALA A 24 -3.52 46.01 -4.53
CA ALA A 24 -4.33 45.37 -3.51
C ALA A 24 -3.76 43.96 -3.20
N PRO A 25 -3.75 43.52 -1.92
CA PRO A 25 -3.26 42.20 -1.56
C PRO A 25 -4.10 41.11 -2.25
N GLU A 26 -3.45 40.26 -3.04
CA GLU A 26 -4.08 39.13 -3.72
C GLU A 26 -4.61 38.15 -2.66
N PRO A 27 -5.87 37.70 -2.74
CA PRO A 27 -6.41 36.77 -1.76
C PRO A 27 -5.59 35.48 -1.75
N PRO A 28 -5.39 34.85 -0.57
CA PRO A 28 -4.57 33.65 -0.47
C PRO A 28 -5.13 32.54 -1.38
N ARG A 29 -4.35 32.15 -2.40
CA ARG A 29 -4.70 31.03 -3.28
C ARG A 29 -4.90 29.78 -2.43
N ARG A 30 -6.17 29.37 -2.25
CA ARG A 30 -6.52 28.07 -1.67
C ARG A 30 -5.83 27.00 -2.51
N ARG A 31 -4.73 26.42 -2.00
CA ARG A 31 -4.09 25.25 -2.59
C ARG A 31 -5.10 24.11 -2.49
N ALA A 32 -5.95 23.96 -3.50
CA ALA A 32 -6.78 22.78 -3.65
C ALA A 32 -5.85 21.56 -3.57
N PHE A 33 -6.21 20.55 -2.78
CA PHE A 33 -5.47 19.31 -2.62
C PHE A 33 -5.00 18.80 -3.98
N ALA A 34 -3.73 19.04 -4.30
CA ALA A 34 -3.20 18.81 -5.63
C ALA A 34 -2.67 17.38 -5.69
N GLY A 35 -3.54 16.44 -6.04
CA GLY A 35 -3.18 15.07 -6.35
C GLY A 35 -4.13 14.50 -7.40
N ARG A 36 -3.63 14.23 -8.61
CA ARG A 36 -4.39 13.45 -9.60
C ARG A 36 -4.26 11.97 -9.25
N ALA A 37 -5.36 11.23 -9.33
CA ALA A 37 -5.34 9.78 -9.14
C ALA A 37 -4.44 9.10 -10.20
N PRO A 38 -3.77 7.97 -9.86
CA PRO A 38 -3.01 7.19 -10.82
C PRO A 38 -3.86 6.75 -12.03
N ALA A 39 -3.19 6.50 -13.16
CA ALA A 39 -3.85 5.97 -14.34
C ALA A 39 -4.52 4.61 -14.05
N ARG A 40 -5.70 4.38 -14.64
CA ARG A 40 -6.43 3.12 -14.47
C ARG A 40 -5.64 1.96 -15.08
N PRO A 41 -5.59 0.79 -14.42
CA PRO A 41 -5.07 -0.41 -15.03
C PRO A 41 -5.93 -0.83 -16.23
N THR A 42 -5.32 -1.56 -17.16
CA THR A 42 -6.04 -2.10 -18.33
C THR A 42 -7.07 -3.14 -17.88
N ALA A 43 -8.19 -3.27 -18.60
CA ALA A 43 -9.24 -4.23 -18.27
C ALA A 43 -8.70 -5.67 -18.14
N ALA A 44 -7.80 -6.06 -19.05
CA ALA A 44 -7.15 -7.37 -19.01
C ALA A 44 -6.29 -7.57 -17.74
N ALA A 45 -5.54 -6.55 -17.30
CA ALA A 45 -4.76 -6.61 -16.07
C ALA A 45 -5.67 -6.70 -14.83
N THR A 46 -6.78 -5.96 -14.83
CA THR A 46 -7.79 -6.00 -13.75
C THR A 46 -8.43 -7.37 -13.63
N VAL A 47 -8.97 -7.92 -14.72
CA VAL A 47 -9.61 -9.25 -14.74
C VAL A 47 -8.63 -10.32 -14.25
N HIS A 48 -7.38 -10.26 -14.70
CA HIS A 48 -6.38 -11.23 -14.31
C HIS A 48 -5.98 -11.13 -12.83
N SER A 49 -5.84 -9.90 -12.32
CA SER A 49 -5.51 -9.69 -10.90
C SER A 49 -6.64 -10.19 -10.00
N ILE A 50 -7.89 -9.92 -10.40
CA ILE A 50 -9.08 -10.41 -9.70
C ILE A 50 -9.15 -11.93 -9.76
N SER A 51 -9.00 -12.54 -10.93
CA SER A 51 -9.08 -14.00 -11.06
C SER A 51 -8.00 -14.69 -10.23
N ALA A 52 -6.75 -14.22 -10.29
CA ALA A 52 -5.66 -14.78 -9.51
C ALA A 52 -5.89 -14.65 -7.99
N ALA A 53 -6.33 -13.47 -7.52
CA ALA A 53 -6.66 -13.26 -6.12
C ALA A 53 -7.83 -14.17 -5.67
N THR A 54 -8.90 -14.24 -6.45
CA THR A 54 -10.05 -15.10 -6.14
C THR A 54 -9.65 -16.57 -6.11
N THR A 55 -8.84 -17.05 -7.07
CA THR A 55 -8.35 -18.44 -7.08
C THR A 55 -7.55 -18.77 -5.82
N VAL A 56 -6.65 -17.87 -5.37
CA VAL A 56 -5.89 -18.14 -4.14
C VAL A 56 -6.80 -18.16 -2.92
N LEU A 57 -7.81 -17.29 -2.87
CA LEU A 57 -8.75 -17.25 -1.75
C LEU A 57 -9.65 -18.47 -1.70
N LEU A 58 -10.17 -18.92 -2.84
CA LEU A 58 -10.93 -20.16 -2.91
C LEU A 58 -10.07 -21.37 -2.54
N SER A 59 -8.79 -21.38 -2.92
CA SER A 59 -7.85 -22.43 -2.54
C SER A 59 -7.61 -22.45 -1.03
N LEU A 60 -7.40 -21.28 -0.42
CA LEU A 60 -7.26 -21.15 1.03
C LEU A 60 -8.53 -21.59 1.77
N VAL A 61 -9.71 -21.24 1.28
CA VAL A 61 -11.00 -21.67 1.85
C VAL A 61 -11.17 -23.18 1.72
N ALA A 62 -10.85 -23.77 0.56
CA ALA A 62 -10.94 -25.22 0.36
C ALA A 62 -10.00 -25.98 1.30
N ILE A 63 -8.76 -25.50 1.47
CA ILE A 63 -7.79 -26.07 2.42
C ILE A 63 -8.31 -25.92 3.85
N GLY A 64 -8.78 -24.73 4.24
CA GLY A 64 -9.34 -24.48 5.57
C GLY A 64 -10.56 -25.35 5.88
N ALA A 65 -11.44 -25.55 4.89
CA ALA A 65 -12.61 -26.43 5.01
C ALA A 65 -12.20 -27.90 5.16
N ALA A 66 -11.22 -28.36 4.38
CA ALA A 66 -10.66 -29.71 4.48
C ALA A 66 -9.98 -29.96 5.85
N LEU A 67 -9.47 -28.90 6.49
CA LEU A 67 -8.84 -28.94 7.81
C LEU A 67 -9.78 -28.58 8.97
N HIS A 68 -11.07 -28.30 8.70
CA HIS A 68 -12.06 -27.84 9.68
C HIS A 68 -11.68 -26.54 10.44
N GLU A 69 -10.96 -25.62 9.81
CA GLU A 69 -10.43 -24.39 10.44
C GLU A 69 -10.78 -23.12 9.60
N PRO A 70 -11.93 -22.46 9.81
CA PRO A 70 -12.41 -21.37 8.95
C PRO A 70 -11.85 -19.96 9.23
N ILE A 71 -10.84 -19.79 10.11
CA ILE A 71 -10.62 -18.53 10.84
C ILE A 71 -9.64 -17.50 10.20
N LEU A 72 -9.03 -17.76 9.03
CA LEU A 72 -7.95 -16.89 8.53
C LEU A 72 -8.32 -15.87 7.44
N ILE A 73 -9.59 -15.78 7.06
CA ILE A 73 -9.95 -15.15 5.77
C ILE A 73 -9.63 -13.64 5.69
N PRO A 74 -10.00 -12.78 6.66
CA PRO A 74 -9.92 -11.33 6.42
C PRO A 74 -8.48 -10.81 6.21
N PRO A 75 -7.48 -11.15 7.05
CA PRO A 75 -6.11 -10.68 6.84
C PRO A 75 -5.48 -11.26 5.57
N LEU A 76 -5.70 -12.55 5.31
CA LEU A 76 -5.15 -13.22 4.12
C LEU A 76 -5.77 -12.73 2.82
N ALA A 77 -7.07 -12.37 2.84
CA ALA A 77 -7.75 -11.76 1.70
C ALA A 77 -7.14 -10.42 1.32
N ALA A 78 -6.85 -9.56 2.30
CA ALA A 78 -6.18 -8.29 2.05
C ALA A 78 -4.77 -8.50 1.47
N SER A 79 -4.02 -9.47 1.98
CA SER A 79 -2.67 -9.82 1.48
C SER A 79 -2.71 -10.37 0.06
N ALA A 80 -3.63 -11.29 -0.23
CA ALA A 80 -3.83 -11.82 -1.57
C ALA A 80 -4.20 -10.72 -2.57
N ALA A 81 -5.12 -9.82 -2.20
CA ALA A 81 -5.50 -8.69 -3.04
C ALA A 81 -4.28 -7.78 -3.32
N LEU A 82 -3.50 -7.44 -2.31
CA LEU A 82 -2.29 -6.61 -2.46
C LEU A 82 -1.23 -7.26 -3.35
N VAL A 83 -0.92 -8.54 -3.12
CA VAL A 83 0.10 -9.29 -3.89
C VAL A 83 -0.28 -9.41 -5.36
N HIS A 84 -1.56 -9.64 -5.67
CA HIS A 84 -1.99 -9.86 -7.05
C HIS A 84 -2.37 -8.58 -7.79
N SER A 85 -2.83 -7.53 -7.10
CA SER A 85 -3.20 -6.25 -7.73
C SER A 85 -2.07 -5.23 -7.78
N ALA A 86 -1.13 -5.28 -6.83
CA ALA A 86 -0.04 -4.31 -6.70
C ALA A 86 1.30 -4.96 -6.28
N PRO A 87 1.81 -5.95 -7.06
CA PRO A 87 2.96 -6.78 -6.69
C PRO A 87 4.28 -6.02 -6.49
N THR A 88 4.41 -4.82 -7.04
CA THR A 88 5.64 -4.01 -6.91
C THR A 88 5.67 -3.17 -5.64
N LEU A 89 4.56 -3.06 -4.91
CA LEU A 89 4.54 -2.25 -3.70
C LEU A 89 5.40 -2.89 -2.61
N PRO A 90 6.10 -2.08 -1.78
CA PRO A 90 6.81 -2.59 -0.61
C PRO A 90 5.93 -3.45 0.30
N LEU A 91 4.65 -3.09 0.39
CA LEU A 91 3.63 -3.76 1.20
C LEU A 91 3.32 -5.19 0.75
N ALA A 92 3.55 -5.50 -0.53
CA ALA A 92 3.25 -6.78 -1.13
C ALA A 92 4.44 -7.74 -1.10
N GLN A 93 5.64 -7.28 -0.72
CA GLN A 93 6.85 -8.11 -0.86
C GLN A 93 6.85 -9.32 0.09
N PRO A 94 7.51 -10.44 -0.29
CA PRO A 94 7.47 -11.69 0.46
C PRO A 94 7.84 -11.55 1.93
N ARG A 95 8.90 -10.80 2.25
CA ARG A 95 9.30 -10.54 3.64
C ARG A 95 8.19 -9.87 4.43
N GLY A 96 7.50 -8.91 3.81
CA GLY A 96 6.41 -8.16 4.44
C GLY A 96 5.24 -9.08 4.73
N VAL A 97 4.83 -9.86 3.73
CA VAL A 97 3.72 -10.81 3.85
C VAL A 97 4.00 -11.83 4.95
N VAL A 98 5.11 -12.55 4.89
CA VAL A 98 5.39 -13.64 5.84
C VAL A 98 5.74 -13.10 7.23
N ILE A 99 6.78 -12.25 7.35
CA ILE A 99 7.25 -11.76 8.65
C ILE A 99 6.21 -10.84 9.28
N GLY A 100 5.52 -10.01 8.49
CA GLY A 100 4.48 -9.13 8.99
C GLY A 100 3.36 -9.91 9.68
N HIS A 101 2.80 -10.92 9.02
CA HIS A 101 1.76 -11.75 9.63
C HIS A 101 2.24 -12.51 10.87
N LEU A 102 3.46 -13.04 10.87
CA LEU A 102 4.03 -13.71 12.04
C LEU A 102 4.24 -12.75 13.22
N LEU A 103 4.72 -11.53 12.97
CA LEU A 103 4.83 -10.48 13.98
C LEU A 103 3.44 -10.08 14.50
N GLY A 104 2.46 -9.91 13.61
CA GLY A 104 1.08 -9.60 14.01
C GLY A 104 0.47 -10.70 14.88
N ALA A 105 0.70 -11.97 14.55
CA ALA A 105 0.27 -13.08 15.38
C ALA A 105 0.97 -13.07 16.74
N ALA A 106 2.30 -12.89 16.78
CA ALA A 106 3.06 -12.84 18.03
C ALA A 106 2.61 -11.70 18.95
N VAL A 107 2.40 -10.50 18.41
CA VAL A 107 1.88 -9.35 19.14
C VAL A 107 0.45 -9.62 19.60
N GLY A 108 -0.41 -10.13 18.73
CA GLY A 108 -1.79 -10.48 19.07
C GLY A 108 -1.87 -11.45 20.25
N TYR A 109 -1.07 -12.52 20.23
CA TYR A 109 -1.03 -13.50 21.32
C TYR A 109 -0.42 -12.91 22.60
N GLY A 110 0.62 -12.08 22.48
CA GLY A 110 1.21 -11.39 23.63
C GLY A 110 0.21 -10.46 24.31
N VAL A 111 -0.50 -9.64 23.54
CA VAL A 111 -1.53 -8.74 24.06
C VAL A 111 -2.72 -9.53 24.62
N LEU A 112 -3.17 -10.57 23.95
CA LEU A 112 -4.23 -11.45 24.45
C LEU A 112 -3.87 -12.07 25.80
N ALA A 113 -2.63 -12.51 25.98
CA ALA A 113 -2.15 -13.07 27.23
C ALA A 113 -2.04 -12.03 28.36
N LEU A 114 -1.73 -10.77 28.03
CA LEU A 114 -1.53 -9.69 29.00
C LEU A 114 -2.83 -8.98 29.40
N ALA A 115 -3.72 -8.73 28.45
CA ALA A 115 -4.89 -7.86 28.59
C ALA A 115 -6.23 -8.55 28.33
N GLY A 116 -6.21 -9.84 27.93
CA GLY A 116 -7.41 -10.59 27.56
C GLY A 116 -8.03 -10.16 26.23
N SER A 117 -9.17 -10.77 25.91
CA SER A 117 -9.92 -10.45 24.69
C SER A 117 -10.84 -9.25 24.92
N SER A 118 -10.57 -8.15 24.22
CA SER A 118 -11.45 -6.98 24.16
C SER A 118 -11.17 -6.15 22.90
N ALA A 119 -12.13 -5.31 22.50
CA ALA A 119 -11.94 -4.38 21.38
C ALA A 119 -10.77 -3.41 21.63
N TRP A 120 -10.59 -2.96 22.87
CA TRP A 120 -9.48 -2.10 23.28
C TRP A 120 -8.13 -2.82 23.15
N ALA A 121 -8.04 -4.06 23.65
CA ALA A 121 -6.84 -4.88 23.50
C ALA A 121 -6.51 -5.15 22.02
N ALA A 122 -7.52 -5.40 21.18
CA ALA A 122 -7.33 -5.59 19.75
C ALA A 122 -6.81 -4.33 19.05
N ALA A 123 -7.31 -3.14 19.42
CA ALA A 123 -6.81 -1.87 18.91
C ALA A 123 -5.35 -1.62 19.32
N VAL A 124 -4.99 -1.91 20.58
CA VAL A 124 -3.60 -1.83 21.07
C VAL A 124 -2.71 -2.80 20.30
N ALA A 125 -3.13 -4.06 20.13
CA ALA A 125 -2.39 -5.06 19.38
C ALA A 125 -2.16 -4.64 17.92
N ALA A 126 -3.17 -4.06 17.26
CA ALA A 126 -3.03 -3.52 15.91
C ALA A 126 -2.00 -2.38 15.83
N GLY A 127 -2.04 -1.44 16.78
CA GLY A 127 -1.11 -0.31 16.85
C GLY A 127 0.33 -0.76 17.11
N VAL A 128 0.54 -1.66 18.07
CA VAL A 128 1.86 -2.25 18.37
C VAL A 128 2.39 -3.04 17.17
N THR A 129 1.52 -3.82 16.50
CA THR A 129 1.88 -4.54 15.29
C THR A 129 2.33 -3.58 14.20
N LEU A 130 1.59 -2.48 13.96
CA LEU A 130 1.96 -1.47 12.97
C LEU A 130 3.34 -0.89 13.26
N ALA A 131 3.61 -0.52 14.52
CA ALA A 131 4.91 0.01 14.93
C ALA A 131 6.04 -1.00 14.67
N LEU A 132 5.83 -2.28 15.02
CA LEU A 132 6.85 -3.32 14.84
C LEU A 132 7.11 -3.68 13.39
N VAL A 133 6.08 -3.78 12.54
CA VAL A 133 6.29 -4.06 11.11
C VAL A 133 6.98 -2.89 10.39
N MET A 134 6.80 -1.65 10.85
CA MET A 134 7.58 -0.51 10.38
C MET A 134 9.03 -0.60 10.87
N ALA A 135 9.25 -0.87 12.16
CA ALA A 135 10.58 -0.98 12.75
C ALA A 135 11.41 -2.12 12.15
N ALA A 136 10.79 -3.28 11.91
CA ALA A 136 11.39 -4.44 11.27
C ALA A 136 11.64 -4.25 9.76
N ARG A 137 11.23 -3.09 9.19
CA ARG A 137 11.28 -2.81 7.74
C ARG A 137 10.50 -3.83 6.92
N THR A 138 9.47 -4.45 7.49
CA THR A 138 8.60 -5.43 6.83
C THR A 138 7.19 -4.86 6.70
N PRO A 139 7.00 -3.71 6.02
CA PRO A 139 5.70 -3.05 5.98
C PRO A 139 4.67 -4.01 5.38
N HIS A 140 3.63 -4.33 6.15
CA HIS A 140 2.53 -5.18 5.69
C HIS A 140 1.30 -4.95 6.56
N SER A 141 0.49 -3.95 6.21
CA SER A 141 -0.67 -3.54 7.02
C SER A 141 -1.71 -4.64 7.26
N PRO A 142 -1.90 -5.68 6.40
CA PRO A 142 -2.76 -6.81 6.74
C PRO A 142 -2.35 -7.55 8.02
N ALA A 143 -1.07 -7.46 8.43
CA ALA A 143 -0.60 -8.01 9.70
C ALA A 143 -1.33 -7.43 10.91
N CYS A 144 -1.73 -6.16 10.87
CA CYS A 144 -2.49 -5.53 11.95
C CYS A 144 -3.85 -6.22 12.12
N ALA A 145 -4.51 -6.59 11.02
CA ALA A 145 -5.76 -7.35 11.06
C ALA A 145 -5.55 -8.77 11.63
N THR A 146 -4.39 -9.39 11.39
CA THR A 146 -4.04 -10.66 12.06
C THR A 146 -3.95 -10.50 13.57
N ALA A 147 -3.31 -9.45 14.07
CA ALA A 147 -3.24 -9.19 15.51
C ALA A 147 -4.64 -9.01 16.13
N VAL A 148 -5.52 -8.27 15.45
CA VAL A 148 -6.93 -8.09 15.85
C VAL A 148 -7.67 -9.43 15.89
N VAL A 149 -7.54 -10.24 14.84
CA VAL A 149 -8.14 -11.58 14.78
C VAL A 149 -7.68 -12.44 15.94
N VAL A 150 -6.38 -12.45 16.24
CA VAL A 150 -5.84 -13.24 17.34
C VAL A 150 -6.43 -12.81 18.67
N VAL A 151 -6.51 -11.51 18.96
CA VAL A 151 -7.08 -11.02 20.22
C VAL A 151 -8.57 -11.34 20.32
N LEU A 152 -9.36 -11.01 19.29
CA LEU A 152 -10.81 -11.11 19.35
C LEU A 152 -11.33 -12.55 19.27
N GLN A 153 -10.69 -13.39 18.45
CA GLN A 153 -11.14 -14.76 18.21
C GLN A 153 -10.39 -15.79 19.06
N SER A 154 -9.29 -15.38 19.71
CA SER A 154 -8.47 -16.22 20.59
C SER A 154 -8.19 -17.63 20.02
N PRO A 155 -7.77 -17.76 18.74
CA PRO A 155 -7.59 -19.06 18.11
C PRO A 155 -6.40 -19.79 18.74
N ALA A 156 -6.45 -21.12 18.79
CA ALA A 156 -5.37 -21.91 19.38
C ALA A 156 -4.03 -21.70 18.62
N PRO A 157 -2.94 -21.24 19.29
CA PRO A 157 -1.66 -20.94 18.63
C PRO A 157 -1.10 -22.11 17.82
N ALA A 158 -1.23 -23.33 18.35
CA ALA A 158 -0.73 -24.55 17.74
C ALA A 158 -1.35 -24.85 16.36
N ARG A 159 -2.54 -24.34 16.08
CA ARG A 159 -3.21 -24.51 14.78
C ARG A 159 -3.12 -23.26 13.93
N PHE A 160 -3.36 -22.10 14.55
CA PHE A 160 -3.42 -20.82 13.85
C PHE A 160 -2.07 -20.42 13.24
N VAL A 161 -0.97 -20.55 13.98
CA VAL A 161 0.35 -20.09 13.51
C VAL A 161 0.86 -20.91 12.32
N PRO A 162 0.80 -22.26 12.31
CA PRO A 162 1.18 -23.05 11.14
C PRO A 162 0.29 -22.78 9.92
N LEU A 163 -1.03 -22.64 10.11
CA LEU A 163 -1.96 -22.34 9.03
C LEU A 163 -1.72 -20.94 8.44
N LEU A 164 -1.47 -19.95 9.29
CA LEU A 164 -1.11 -18.59 8.88
C LEU A 164 0.18 -18.61 8.06
N PHE A 165 1.23 -19.27 8.57
CA PHE A 165 2.49 -19.41 7.85
C PHE A 165 2.30 -20.07 6.48
N GLY A 166 1.67 -21.25 6.44
CA GLY A 166 1.40 -21.97 5.19
C GLY A 166 0.60 -21.14 4.18
N SER A 167 -0.40 -20.38 4.66
CA SER A 167 -1.20 -19.49 3.83
C SER A 167 -0.40 -18.32 3.26
N THR A 168 0.46 -17.69 4.07
CA THR A 168 1.32 -16.59 3.58
C THR A 168 2.33 -17.08 2.55
N VAL A 169 2.91 -18.27 2.76
CA VAL A 169 3.79 -18.91 1.79
C VAL A 169 3.02 -19.21 0.50
N LEU A 170 1.80 -19.76 0.58
CA LEU A 170 0.98 -20.01 -0.59
C LEU A 170 0.71 -18.73 -1.40
N ILE A 171 0.33 -17.63 -0.74
CA ILE A 171 0.11 -16.32 -1.39
C ILE A 171 1.38 -15.83 -2.10
N VAL A 172 2.55 -15.96 -1.46
CA VAL A 172 3.83 -15.57 -2.06
C VAL A 172 4.15 -16.45 -3.28
N LEU A 173 3.93 -17.76 -3.18
CA LEU A 173 4.17 -18.71 -4.28
C LEU A 173 3.24 -18.45 -5.47
N THR A 174 1.95 -18.18 -5.24
CA THR A 174 1.04 -17.86 -6.34
C THR A 174 1.36 -16.51 -6.97
N GLY A 175 1.72 -15.50 -6.17
CA GLY A 175 2.20 -14.21 -6.68
C GLY A 175 3.45 -14.38 -7.55
N TYR A 176 4.39 -15.22 -7.10
CA TYR A 176 5.61 -15.57 -7.84
C TYR A 176 5.26 -16.26 -9.17
N ALA A 177 4.48 -17.34 -9.13
CA ALA A 177 4.06 -18.09 -10.31
C ALA A 177 3.31 -17.21 -11.32
N ALA A 178 2.38 -16.38 -10.84
CA ALA A 178 1.61 -15.46 -11.68
C ALA A 178 2.51 -14.42 -12.39
N SER A 179 3.62 -14.01 -11.77
CA SER A 179 4.61 -13.13 -12.40
C SER A 179 5.46 -13.83 -13.47
N ARG A 180 5.64 -15.15 -13.38
CA ARG A 180 6.39 -15.95 -14.38
C ARG A 180 5.56 -16.28 -15.61
N VAL A 181 4.27 -16.51 -15.44
CA VAL A 181 3.34 -16.79 -16.56
C VAL A 181 3.14 -15.56 -17.46
N ARG A 182 3.25 -14.35 -16.90
CA ARG A 182 2.96 -13.10 -17.62
C ARG A 182 4.22 -12.38 -18.10
N ARG A 183 4.55 -12.49 -19.40
CA ARG A 183 5.72 -11.83 -20.00
C ARG A 183 5.76 -10.30 -19.86
N LYS A 184 4.59 -9.64 -19.81
CA LYS A 184 4.47 -8.17 -19.69
C LYS A 184 4.12 -7.66 -18.29
N ALA A 185 3.94 -8.56 -17.31
CA ALA A 185 3.60 -8.13 -15.96
C ALA A 185 4.86 -7.72 -15.18
N PRO A 186 4.72 -6.87 -14.16
CA PRO A 186 5.79 -6.59 -13.23
C PRO A 186 6.28 -7.90 -12.59
N ARG A 187 7.60 -8.03 -12.47
CA ARG A 187 8.22 -9.19 -11.82
C ARG A 187 7.93 -9.14 -10.32
N TYR A 188 7.49 -10.26 -9.78
CA TYR A 188 7.32 -10.47 -8.36
C TYR A 188 8.24 -11.60 -7.89
N PRO A 189 8.94 -11.42 -6.77
CA PRO A 189 9.03 -10.19 -6.00
C PRO A 189 9.92 -9.12 -6.66
N ALA A 190 9.72 -7.86 -6.26
CA ALA A 190 10.60 -6.75 -6.60
C ALA A 190 11.90 -6.83 -5.78
N TYR A 191 11.81 -7.27 -4.52
CA TYR A 191 12.95 -7.59 -3.67
C TYR A 191 12.55 -8.61 -2.60
N TRP A 192 13.53 -9.34 -2.06
CA TRP A 192 13.30 -10.33 -1.01
C TRP A 192 13.59 -9.79 0.40
N TRP A 193 14.60 -8.92 0.54
CA TRP A 193 15.12 -8.42 1.82
C TRP A 193 15.39 -6.92 1.73
#